data_AF-A0A534BF88-F1
#
_entry.id   AF-A0A534BF88-F1
#
_cell.length_a   1.000
_cell.length_b   1.000
_cell.length_c   1.000
_cell.angle_alpha   90.00
_cell.angle_beta   90.00
_cell.angle_gamma   90.00
#
_symmetry.space_group_name_H-M   'P 1'
#
loop_
_entity.id
_entity.type
_entity.pdbx_description
1 polymer ?
#
loop_
_entity_poly.entity_id
_entity_poly.type
_entity_poly.pdbx_seq_one_letter_code
_entity_poly.pdbx_strand_id
1 'polypeptide(L)'
;MGCAERLGAAAPGGVLALLLLARPAEGIALEPGAPVLPPHALYGELFTRVQEEQVFADGKDFCDAIPKGSPAEIVARYRAATPRTPEELKSFVATNFTAPTTVGSGPASTGATTVPPRAAPAGASLIDHIDALWGVLTRQPADIPPYSSLLSLPRPFVVPGGRFREIYYWDSYFTMLGLLESGRADLTKDMVGDFAHLIDTYGRIPNGNRTYYLSRSQPPFFFAMVALLEPGHPERAFARYLPQLEREYAFWMDGASSVARGLARGRVVGLGGAARVRAPAPAQVLNRYWDDEDLPRDESYREDVALANRSGRDRRQLYRDVRAAAESGWDFSSRWFADAHSLTS
;
A
#
# COMPACT_ATOMS: atom_id res chain seq x y z
N MET A 1 -6.00 -54.99 -57.28
CA MET A 1 -7.15 -55.77 -56.78
C MET A 1 -6.81 -56.24 -55.39
N GLY A 2 -7.73 -55.97 -54.44
CA GLY A 2 -7.97 -56.52 -53.09
C GLY A 2 -6.92 -57.35 -52.35
N CYS A 3 -6.97 -57.57 -51.04
CA CYS A 3 -7.84 -57.17 -49.94
C CYS A 3 -7.21 -57.82 -48.70
N ALA A 4 -7.38 -57.20 -47.52
CA ALA A 4 -7.56 -57.84 -46.21
C ALA A 4 -6.53 -58.84 -45.61
N GLU A 5 -5.99 -58.40 -44.45
CA GLU A 5 -6.08 -59.05 -43.13
C GLU A 5 -5.21 -60.26 -42.70
N ARG A 6 -4.61 -60.03 -41.50
CA ARG A 6 -4.51 -60.87 -40.28
C ARG A 6 -3.16 -61.52 -39.88
N LEU A 7 -2.62 -60.93 -38.79
CA LEU A 7 -2.23 -61.49 -37.48
C LEU A 7 -1.27 -62.70 -37.39
N GLY A 8 -0.18 -62.51 -36.64
CA GLY A 8 0.52 -63.60 -35.94
C GLY A 8 1.81 -63.23 -35.19
N ALA A 9 1.76 -63.37 -33.85
CA ALA A 9 2.83 -63.82 -32.91
C ALA A 9 3.87 -62.84 -32.26
N ALA A 10 3.72 -62.68 -30.92
CA ALA A 10 4.65 -62.79 -29.76
C ALA A 10 6.18 -62.55 -29.94
N ALA A 11 7.00 -61.97 -29.05
CA ALA A 11 7.07 -61.53 -27.63
C ALA A 11 8.43 -60.74 -27.46
N PRO A 12 9.03 -60.43 -26.28
CA PRO A 12 8.57 -60.00 -24.94
C PRO A 12 9.26 -58.68 -24.45
N GLY A 13 8.80 -58.16 -23.31
CA GLY A 13 9.70 -57.67 -22.23
C GLY A 13 10.25 -56.24 -22.31
N GLY A 14 9.67 -55.35 -21.51
CA GLY A 14 10.27 -54.05 -21.20
C GLY A 14 9.40 -53.23 -20.25
N VAL A 15 9.51 -53.50 -18.94
CA VAL A 15 8.94 -52.63 -17.90
C VAL A 15 9.83 -51.37 -17.84
N LEU A 16 9.37 -50.27 -18.44
CA LEU A 16 9.98 -48.95 -18.27
C LEU A 16 9.29 -48.26 -17.09
N ALA A 17 9.92 -48.33 -15.92
CA ALA A 17 9.50 -47.54 -14.76
C ALA A 17 9.75 -46.06 -15.05
N LEU A 18 8.68 -45.30 -15.29
CA LEU A 18 8.74 -43.85 -15.41
C LEU A 18 8.91 -43.27 -13.99
N LEU A 19 10.16 -43.00 -13.60
CA LEU A 19 10.48 -42.17 -12.44
C LEU A 19 10.03 -40.73 -12.72
N LEU A 20 8.81 -40.39 -12.29
CA LEU A 20 8.36 -39.02 -12.14
C LEU A 20 9.17 -38.38 -11.00
N LEU A 21 10.30 -37.77 -11.34
CA LEU A 21 10.99 -36.85 -10.45
C LEU A 21 10.09 -35.62 -10.25
N ALA A 22 9.42 -35.56 -9.11
CA ALA A 22 8.74 -34.37 -8.64
C ALA A 22 9.78 -33.24 -8.53
N ARG A 23 9.69 -32.25 -9.42
CA ARG A 23 10.44 -31.00 -9.26
C ARG A 23 9.89 -30.26 -8.04
N PRO A 24 10.76 -29.73 -7.15
CA PRO A 24 10.30 -28.84 -6.11
C PRO A 24 9.65 -27.61 -6.76
N ALA A 25 8.61 -27.09 -6.11
CA ALA A 25 7.94 -25.87 -6.54
C ALA A 25 8.94 -24.71 -6.50
N GLU A 26 9.52 -24.38 -7.65
CA GLU A 26 10.23 -23.13 -7.85
C GLU A 26 9.21 -22.00 -7.72
N GLY A 27 9.50 -21.07 -6.80
CA GLY A 27 8.69 -19.88 -6.61
C GLY A 27 8.57 -19.13 -7.95
N ILE A 28 7.33 -18.90 -8.37
CA ILE A 28 7.06 -18.07 -9.54
C ILE A 28 7.54 -16.66 -9.18
N ALA A 29 8.68 -16.26 -9.73
CA ALA A 29 9.07 -14.86 -9.78
C ALA A 29 7.99 -14.11 -10.58
N LEU A 30 7.40 -13.07 -9.98
CA LEU A 30 6.45 -12.22 -10.68
C LEU A 30 7.14 -11.58 -11.89
N GLU A 31 6.58 -11.80 -13.08
CA GLU A 31 7.05 -11.20 -14.33
C GLU A 31 7.16 -9.66 -14.20
N PRO A 32 8.25 -9.05 -14.70
CA PRO A 32 8.38 -7.59 -14.71
C PRO A 32 7.19 -6.95 -15.45
N GLY A 33 6.38 -6.17 -14.74
CA GLY A 33 5.23 -5.45 -15.30
C GLY A 33 3.86 -6.10 -15.10
N ALA A 34 3.75 -7.21 -14.36
CA ALA A 34 2.46 -7.69 -13.90
C ALA A 34 1.79 -6.65 -12.95
N PRO A 35 0.49 -6.36 -13.10
CA PRO A 35 -0.18 -5.35 -12.28
C PRO A 35 -0.19 -5.79 -10.82
N VAL A 36 0.31 -4.90 -9.94
CA VAL A 36 0.23 -5.07 -8.49
C VAL A 36 -1.20 -4.76 -8.06
N LEU A 37 -1.95 -5.80 -7.69
CA LEU A 37 -3.37 -5.69 -7.36
C LEU A 37 -3.62 -5.53 -5.85
N PRO A 38 -4.56 -4.67 -5.44
CA PRO A 38 -4.99 -4.56 -4.04
C PRO A 38 -5.83 -5.77 -3.59
N PRO A 39 -5.95 -6.03 -2.27
CA PRO A 39 -6.73 -7.15 -1.73
C PRO A 39 -8.16 -7.27 -2.26
N HIS A 40 -8.90 -6.17 -2.41
CA HIS A 40 -10.27 -6.23 -2.94
C HIS A 40 -10.32 -6.80 -4.36
N ALA A 41 -9.33 -6.47 -5.20
CA ALA A 41 -9.24 -6.94 -6.57
C ALA A 41 -8.79 -8.42 -6.64
N LEU A 42 -7.94 -8.84 -5.70
CA LEU A 42 -7.44 -10.22 -5.63
C LEU A 42 -8.50 -11.22 -5.15
N TYR A 43 -9.31 -10.84 -4.16
CA TYR A 43 -10.21 -11.78 -3.47
C TYR A 43 -11.70 -11.52 -3.72
N GLY A 44 -12.10 -10.37 -4.28
CA GLY A 44 -13.47 -10.09 -4.71
C GLY A 44 -14.49 -10.28 -3.59
N GLU A 45 -15.51 -11.11 -3.83
CA GLU A 45 -16.59 -11.39 -2.85
C GLU A 45 -16.06 -11.91 -1.50
N LEU A 46 -14.98 -12.70 -1.50
CA LEU A 46 -14.34 -13.14 -0.26
C LEU A 46 -13.87 -11.92 0.55
N PHE A 47 -13.25 -10.94 -0.10
CA PHE A 47 -12.83 -9.71 0.57
C PHE A 47 -14.02 -8.95 1.17
N THR A 48 -15.04 -8.71 0.35
CA THR A 48 -16.25 -8.00 0.79
C THR A 48 -16.88 -8.66 2.01
N ARG A 49 -17.09 -9.99 1.99
CA ARG A 49 -17.71 -10.69 3.11
C ARG A 49 -16.85 -10.68 4.37
N VAL A 50 -15.53 -10.84 4.23
CA VAL A 50 -14.61 -10.80 5.39
C VAL A 50 -14.64 -9.43 6.08
N GLN A 51 -14.70 -8.34 5.31
CA GLN A 51 -14.79 -6.98 5.84
C GLN A 51 -16.16 -6.70 6.47
N GLU A 52 -17.27 -7.06 5.80
CA GLU A 52 -18.63 -6.76 6.26
C GLU A 52 -19.05 -7.60 7.47
N GLU A 53 -18.66 -8.88 7.52
CA GLU A 53 -18.93 -9.79 8.64
C GLU A 53 -17.94 -9.65 9.80
N GLN A 54 -17.00 -8.70 9.72
CA GLN A 54 -16.05 -8.37 10.79
C GLN A 54 -15.32 -9.62 11.31
N VAL A 55 -14.77 -10.40 10.38
CA VAL A 55 -13.89 -11.54 10.72
C VAL A 55 -12.72 -11.07 11.59
N PHE A 56 -12.21 -9.87 11.30
CA PHE A 56 -11.26 -9.14 12.14
C PHE A 56 -11.93 -7.92 12.77
N ALA A 57 -11.44 -7.52 13.95
CA ALA A 57 -11.90 -6.33 14.64
C ALA A 57 -11.52 -5.03 13.89
N ASP A 58 -10.32 -5.02 13.30
CA ASP A 58 -9.85 -3.96 12.40
C ASP A 58 -9.81 -4.51 10.97
N GLY A 59 -10.54 -3.87 10.04
CA GLY A 59 -10.58 -4.28 8.64
C GLY A 59 -9.22 -4.23 7.93
N LYS A 60 -8.27 -3.45 8.45
CA LYS A 60 -6.89 -3.43 7.95
C LYS A 60 -6.16 -4.75 8.21
N ASP A 61 -6.54 -5.51 9.23
CA ASP A 61 -5.87 -6.80 9.52
C ASP A 61 -6.05 -7.81 8.39
N PHE A 62 -7.20 -7.83 7.72
CA PHE A 62 -7.37 -8.69 6.54
C PHE A 62 -6.60 -8.18 5.34
N CYS A 63 -6.54 -6.86 5.15
CA CYS A 63 -5.76 -6.24 4.08
C CYS A 63 -4.26 -6.53 4.22
N ASP A 64 -3.78 -6.66 5.45
CA ASP A 64 -2.40 -6.97 5.81
C ASP A 64 -2.13 -8.48 5.92
N ALA A 65 -3.16 -9.32 5.86
CA ALA A 65 -3.02 -10.76 6.06
C ALA A 65 -2.24 -11.44 4.93
N ILE A 66 -1.36 -12.37 5.29
CA ILE A 66 -0.53 -13.08 4.32
C ILE A 66 -1.29 -14.32 3.83
N PRO A 67 -1.56 -14.44 2.52
CA PRO A 67 -2.23 -15.62 1.99
C PRO A 67 -1.30 -16.84 2.03
N LYS A 68 -1.88 -18.01 2.33
CA LYS A 68 -1.17 -19.31 2.40
C LYS A 68 -1.17 -20.06 1.05
N GLY A 69 -1.48 -19.37 -0.04
CA GLY A 69 -1.57 -19.90 -1.41
C GLY A 69 -1.88 -18.79 -2.40
N SER A 70 -2.00 -19.11 -3.68
CA SER A 70 -2.33 -18.07 -4.67
C SER A 70 -3.77 -17.55 -4.48
N PRO A 71 -4.05 -16.27 -4.79
CA PRO A 71 -5.39 -15.70 -4.72
C PRO A 71 -6.42 -16.51 -5.52
N ALA A 72 -6.05 -16.96 -6.72
CA ALA A 72 -6.93 -17.78 -7.56
C ALA A 72 -7.32 -19.11 -6.88
N GLU A 73 -6.37 -19.81 -6.25
CA GLU A 73 -6.65 -21.05 -5.52
C GLU A 73 -7.48 -20.81 -4.26
N ILE A 74 -7.24 -19.73 -3.53
CA ILE A 74 -8.01 -19.38 -2.34
C ILE A 74 -9.44 -19.04 -2.73
N VAL A 75 -9.65 -18.24 -3.77
CA VAL A 75 -11.00 -17.90 -4.28
C VAL A 75 -11.72 -19.13 -4.80
N ALA A 76 -11.02 -20.05 -5.48
CA ALA A 76 -11.61 -21.33 -5.91
C ALA A 76 -12.04 -22.19 -4.71
N ARG A 77 -11.19 -22.30 -3.67
CA ARG A 77 -11.52 -22.99 -2.42
C ARG A 77 -12.70 -22.34 -1.69
N TYR A 78 -12.78 -21.01 -1.68
CA TYR A 78 -13.87 -20.27 -1.08
C TYR A 78 -15.21 -20.60 -1.75
N ARG A 79 -15.24 -20.60 -3.09
CA ARG A 79 -16.42 -20.96 -3.88
C ARG A 79 -16.82 -22.42 -3.72
N ALA A 80 -15.86 -23.32 -3.52
CA ALA A 80 -16.14 -24.73 -3.28
C ALA A 80 -16.68 -24.97 -1.85
N ALA A 81 -16.08 -24.36 -0.84
CA ALA A 81 -16.48 -24.51 0.56
C ALA A 81 -17.81 -23.81 0.87
N THR A 82 -18.09 -22.68 0.20
CA THR A 82 -19.31 -21.86 0.35
C THR A 82 -19.71 -21.64 1.83
N PRO A 83 -18.84 -21.04 2.67
CA PRO A 83 -19.14 -20.83 4.08
C PRO A 83 -20.41 -19.98 4.25
N ARG A 84 -21.39 -20.51 4.97
CA ARG A 84 -22.74 -19.94 5.17
C ARG A 84 -22.87 -19.19 6.48
N THR A 85 -22.05 -19.51 7.48
CA THR A 85 -22.07 -18.85 8.80
C THR A 85 -20.82 -18.00 9.03
N PRO A 86 -20.88 -17.00 9.93
CA PRO A 86 -19.69 -16.22 10.33
C PRO A 86 -18.57 -17.10 10.89
N GLU A 87 -18.90 -18.16 11.62
CA GLU A 87 -17.93 -19.12 12.18
C GLU A 87 -17.22 -19.91 11.08
N GLU A 88 -17.96 -20.36 10.07
CA GLU A 88 -17.39 -21.03 8.89
C GLU A 88 -16.49 -20.09 8.10
N LEU A 89 -16.88 -18.82 7.92
CA LEU A 89 -16.06 -17.82 7.25
C LEU A 89 -14.77 -17.54 8.02
N LYS A 90 -14.85 -17.37 9.36
CA LYS A 90 -13.68 -17.22 10.24
C LYS A 90 -12.72 -18.41 10.13
N SER A 91 -13.26 -19.63 10.17
CA SER A 91 -12.48 -20.86 10.01
C SER A 91 -11.81 -20.94 8.63
N PHE A 92 -12.55 -20.58 7.57
CA PHE A 92 -12.01 -20.50 6.22
C PHE A 92 -10.85 -19.50 6.14
N VAL A 93 -11.01 -18.29 6.67
CA VAL A 93 -9.96 -17.26 6.67
C VAL A 93 -8.73 -17.74 7.47
N ALA A 94 -8.91 -18.26 8.68
CA ALA A 94 -7.81 -18.77 9.50
C ALA A 94 -7.02 -19.90 8.81
N THR A 95 -7.71 -20.72 8.01
CA THR A 95 -7.09 -21.80 7.23
C THR A 95 -6.27 -21.27 6.04
N ASN A 96 -6.72 -20.18 5.40
CA ASN A 96 -6.16 -19.70 4.13
C ASN A 96 -5.25 -18.47 4.27
N PHE A 97 -5.26 -17.79 5.42
CA PHE A 97 -4.49 -16.58 5.68
C PHE A 97 -3.78 -16.66 7.03
N THR A 98 -2.67 -15.93 7.13
CA THR A 98 -1.98 -15.66 8.38
C THR A 98 -2.26 -14.21 8.78
N ALA A 99 -2.89 -14.02 9.94
CA ALA A 99 -3.18 -12.70 10.47
C ALA A 99 -1.88 -11.94 10.78
N PRO A 100 -1.85 -10.61 10.58
CA PRO A 100 -0.67 -9.82 10.86
C PRO A 100 -0.45 -9.66 12.37
N THR A 101 0.81 -9.57 12.80
CA THR A 101 1.16 -9.25 14.20
C THR A 101 1.21 -7.74 14.40
N THR A 102 0.78 -7.24 15.57
CA THR A 102 0.88 -5.81 15.91
C THR A 102 2.34 -5.42 16.17
N VAL A 103 2.74 -4.22 15.71
CA VAL A 103 4.05 -3.66 16.03
C VAL A 103 4.22 -3.55 17.55
N GLY A 104 5.25 -4.19 18.08
CA GLY A 104 5.56 -4.14 19.51
C GLY A 104 4.77 -5.12 20.39
N SER A 105 4.05 -6.08 19.81
CA SER A 105 3.38 -7.14 20.58
C SER A 105 4.12 -8.48 20.42
N GLY A 106 5.09 -8.78 21.30
CA GLY A 106 5.67 -10.13 21.44
C GLY A 106 6.59 -10.61 20.29
N PRO A 107 7.20 -11.81 20.42
CA PRO A 107 8.34 -12.20 19.60
C PRO A 107 7.97 -12.45 18.14
N ALA A 108 8.91 -12.06 17.29
CA ALA A 108 8.85 -11.94 15.84
C ALA A 108 8.11 -13.07 15.12
N SER A 109 7.30 -12.68 14.14
CA SER A 109 7.09 -13.53 12.96
C SER A 109 7.72 -12.85 11.74
N THR A 110 8.63 -13.61 11.12
CA THR A 110 9.39 -13.34 9.88
C THR A 110 10.47 -12.25 9.93
N GLY A 111 11.71 -12.70 10.13
CA GLY A 111 12.92 -12.17 9.46
C GLY A 111 13.65 -10.99 10.08
N ALA A 112 12.98 -10.08 10.81
CA ALA A 112 13.65 -8.94 11.42
C ALA A 112 14.07 -9.23 12.86
N THR A 113 15.38 -9.33 13.11
CA THR A 113 15.95 -9.20 14.46
C THR A 113 15.64 -7.80 15.00
N THR A 114 14.58 -7.67 15.79
CA THR A 114 14.32 -6.47 16.58
C THR A 114 13.89 -6.85 17.99
N VAL A 115 14.60 -6.24 18.95
CA VAL A 115 14.41 -6.35 20.40
C VAL A 115 12.93 -6.14 20.75
N PRO A 116 12.30 -6.99 21.59
CA PRO A 116 10.93 -6.75 22.04
C PRO A 116 10.85 -5.37 22.70
N PRO A 117 9.73 -4.62 22.58
CA PRO A 117 9.60 -3.34 23.27
C PRO A 117 9.68 -3.59 24.77
N ARG A 118 10.86 -3.33 25.31
CA ARG A 118 11.06 -3.34 26.73
C ARG A 118 10.54 -2.00 27.22
N ALA A 119 9.59 -2.04 28.17
CA ALA A 119 9.21 -0.83 28.89
C ALA A 119 10.49 -0.12 29.34
N ALA A 120 10.58 1.18 29.06
CA ALA A 120 11.75 1.95 29.45
C ALA A 120 12.00 1.72 30.95
N PRO A 121 13.25 1.50 31.39
CA PRO A 121 13.55 1.31 32.80
C PRO A 121 12.92 2.41 33.64
N ALA A 122 12.46 2.07 34.84
CA ALA A 122 11.94 3.08 35.77
C ALA A 122 13.01 4.17 35.98
N GLY A 123 12.67 5.42 35.65
CA GLY A 123 13.60 6.56 35.71
C GLY A 123 14.30 6.93 34.39
N ALA A 124 14.02 6.23 33.28
CA ALA A 124 14.48 6.66 31.95
C ALA A 124 13.88 8.01 31.56
N SER A 125 14.68 8.87 30.91
CA SER A 125 14.18 10.15 30.40
C SER A 125 13.27 9.95 29.19
N LEU A 126 12.52 11.00 28.82
CA LEU A 126 11.73 11.01 27.58
C LEU A 126 12.62 10.76 26.35
N ILE A 127 13.84 11.31 26.34
CA ILE A 127 14.79 11.17 25.23
C ILE A 127 15.28 9.72 25.14
N ASP A 128 15.68 9.12 26.27
CA ASP A 128 16.11 7.71 26.30
C ASP A 128 15.01 6.76 25.79
N HIS A 129 13.75 7.07 26.13
CA HIS A 129 12.62 6.29 25.65
C HIS A 129 12.42 6.42 24.13
N ILE A 130 12.50 7.64 23.58
CA ILE A 130 12.39 7.89 22.13
C ILE A 130 13.52 7.20 21.38
N ASP A 131 14.77 7.34 21.84
CA ASP A 131 15.94 6.74 21.20
C ASP A 131 15.85 5.21 21.17
N ALA A 132 15.35 4.61 22.25
CA ALA A 132 15.11 3.16 22.30
C ALA A 132 14.00 2.71 21.33
N LEU A 133 12.97 3.53 21.11
CA LEU A 133 11.86 3.20 20.22
C LEU A 133 12.25 3.16 18.74
N TRP A 134 13.30 3.89 18.31
CA TRP A 134 13.77 3.78 16.93
C TRP A 134 14.11 2.33 16.55
N GLY A 135 14.73 1.58 17.45
CA GLY A 135 15.01 0.15 17.22
C GLY A 135 13.76 -0.72 17.11
N VAL A 136 12.71 -0.40 17.86
CA VAL A 136 11.42 -1.13 17.84
C VAL A 136 10.60 -0.80 16.58
N LEU A 137 10.65 0.46 16.14
CA LEU A 137 9.86 0.97 15.02
C LEU A 137 10.56 0.76 13.67
N THR A 138 11.85 0.45 13.65
CA THR A 138 12.57 0.13 12.41
C THR A 138 12.12 -1.24 11.87
N ARG A 139 11.83 -1.29 10.57
CA ARG A 139 11.67 -2.51 9.79
C ARG A 139 12.89 -2.70 8.92
N GLN A 140 13.29 -3.97 8.78
CA GLN A 140 14.38 -4.36 7.91
C GLN A 140 13.82 -4.71 6.51
N PRO A 141 14.62 -4.56 5.44
CA PRO A 141 14.32 -5.19 4.17
C PRO A 141 14.06 -6.67 4.39
N ALA A 142 12.97 -7.17 3.83
CA ALA A 142 12.59 -8.57 3.97
C ALA A 142 12.09 -9.11 2.64
N ASP A 143 12.28 -10.42 2.43
CA ASP A 143 11.62 -11.13 1.37
C ASP A 143 10.11 -11.09 1.62
N ILE A 144 9.41 -10.29 0.83
CA ILE A 144 7.97 -10.14 0.94
C ILE A 144 7.30 -11.43 0.46
N PRO A 145 6.45 -12.08 1.29
CA PRO A 145 5.72 -13.25 0.84
C PRO A 145 4.91 -12.97 -0.42
N PRO A 146 4.81 -13.92 -1.36
CA PRO A 146 3.98 -13.77 -2.55
C PRO A 146 2.57 -13.31 -2.21
N TYR A 147 2.03 -12.38 -3.00
CA TYR A 147 0.67 -11.83 -2.84
C TYR A 147 0.41 -11.08 -1.51
N SER A 148 1.46 -10.77 -0.74
CA SER A 148 1.36 -9.79 0.34
C SER A 148 0.92 -8.44 -0.20
N SER A 149 0.16 -7.70 0.60
CA SER A 149 -0.11 -6.29 0.30
C SER A 149 1.09 -5.39 0.58
N LEU A 150 2.09 -5.82 1.36
CA LEU A 150 3.29 -5.01 1.64
C LEU A 150 4.16 -4.91 0.39
N LEU A 151 4.58 -3.71 0.02
CA LEU A 151 5.48 -3.47 -1.10
C LEU A 151 6.92 -3.50 -0.59
N SER A 152 7.79 -4.25 -1.27
CA SER A 152 9.19 -4.38 -0.88
C SER A 152 9.92 -3.04 -0.93
N LEU A 153 10.78 -2.80 0.05
CA LEU A 153 11.71 -1.68 0.08
C LEU A 153 13.14 -2.20 0.26
N PRO A 154 14.14 -1.62 -0.42
CA PRO A 154 15.49 -2.14 -0.42
C PRO A 154 16.31 -1.79 0.83
N ARG A 155 15.84 -0.87 1.70
CA ARG A 155 16.59 -0.42 2.89
C ARG A 155 15.72 -0.44 4.16
N PRO A 156 16.34 -0.30 5.35
CA PRO A 156 15.59 -0.18 6.58
C PRO A 156 14.80 1.13 6.64
N PHE A 157 13.61 1.07 7.23
CA PHE A 157 12.73 2.24 7.38
C PHE A 157 12.00 2.22 8.72
N VAL A 158 11.61 3.39 9.20
CA VAL A 158 10.83 3.53 10.44
C VAL A 158 9.34 3.60 10.12
N VAL A 159 8.52 2.90 10.92
CA VAL A 159 7.06 2.97 10.84
C VAL A 159 6.47 3.76 12.02
N PRO A 160 5.26 4.34 11.91
CA PRO A 160 4.66 5.08 13.02
C PRO A 160 4.39 4.23 14.27
N GLY A 161 4.03 2.95 14.09
CA GLY A 161 3.78 2.00 15.19
C GLY A 161 2.31 1.56 15.34
N GLY A 162 2.07 0.57 16.20
CA GLY A 162 0.75 -0.02 16.41
C GLY A 162 0.23 -0.75 15.15
N ARG A 163 -0.93 -0.30 14.63
CA ARG A 163 -1.55 -0.84 13.40
C ARG A 163 -0.85 -0.39 12.11
N PHE A 164 -0.07 0.68 12.19
CA PHE A 164 0.70 1.25 11.08
C PHE A 164 2.00 0.47 10.95
N ARG A 165 1.97 -0.53 10.06
CA ARG A 165 2.99 -1.58 9.89
C ARG A 165 3.88 -1.36 8.67
N GLU A 166 3.66 -0.25 7.98
CA GLU A 166 4.28 0.18 6.73
C GLU A 166 4.88 1.57 6.91
N ILE A 167 5.82 1.95 6.04
CA ILE A 167 6.29 3.34 5.99
C ILE A 167 5.13 4.21 5.50
N TYR A 168 4.95 5.38 6.13
CA TYR A 168 4.01 6.42 5.68
C TYR A 168 4.79 7.62 5.19
N TYR A 169 4.31 8.24 4.12
CA TYR A 169 5.08 9.25 3.40
C TYR A 169 5.37 10.49 4.26
N TRP A 170 4.37 11.30 4.61
CA TRP A 170 4.64 12.59 5.28
C TRP A 170 5.12 12.42 6.74
N ASP A 171 4.66 11.39 7.46
CA ASP A 171 5.10 11.02 8.82
C ASP A 171 6.62 10.83 8.88
N SER A 172 7.17 10.25 7.80
CA SER A 172 8.60 9.96 7.71
C SER A 172 9.44 11.23 7.72
N TYR A 173 8.96 12.36 7.20
CA TYR A 173 9.73 13.61 7.25
C TYR A 173 9.93 14.06 8.70
N PHE A 174 8.86 14.06 9.49
CA PHE A 174 8.93 14.45 10.89
C PHE A 174 9.72 13.42 11.73
N THR A 175 9.63 12.15 11.37
CA THR A 175 10.46 11.10 11.98
C THR A 175 11.94 11.31 11.66
N MET A 176 12.29 11.65 10.41
CA MET A 176 13.67 11.96 10.03
C MET A 176 14.26 13.13 10.82
N LEU A 177 13.47 14.17 11.12
CA LEU A 177 13.94 15.26 11.99
C LEU A 177 14.36 14.73 13.37
N GLY A 178 13.55 13.85 13.98
CA GLY A 178 13.90 13.21 15.26
C GLY A 178 15.09 12.25 15.15
N LEU A 179 15.18 11.48 14.06
CA LEU A 179 16.31 10.58 13.80
C LEU A 179 17.63 11.34 13.72
N LEU A 180 17.64 12.51 13.08
CA LEU A 180 18.85 13.35 12.98
C LEU A 180 19.30 13.85 14.36
N GLU A 181 18.37 14.30 15.21
CA GLU A 181 18.68 14.68 16.60
C GLU A 181 19.23 13.50 17.40
N SER A 182 18.74 12.28 17.16
CA SER A 182 19.26 11.04 17.75
C SER A 182 20.53 10.50 17.07
N GLY A 183 21.16 11.24 16.15
CA GLY A 183 22.38 10.83 15.45
C GLY A 183 22.19 9.70 14.42
N ARG A 184 20.94 9.39 14.03
CA ARG A 184 20.55 8.33 13.08
C ARG A 184 20.43 8.85 11.65
N ALA A 185 21.46 9.55 11.18
CA ALA A 185 21.56 10.01 9.79
C ALA A 185 21.63 8.83 8.78
N ASP A 186 22.06 7.65 9.23
CA ASP A 186 22.01 6.39 8.48
C ASP A 186 20.57 6.08 8.03
N LEU A 187 19.62 6.02 8.98
CA LEU A 187 18.22 5.73 8.69
C LEU A 187 17.56 6.81 7.84
N THR A 188 17.90 8.07 8.07
CA THR A 188 17.40 9.18 7.24
C THR A 188 17.81 9.00 5.78
N LYS A 189 19.08 8.65 5.53
CA LYS A 189 19.58 8.36 4.18
C LYS A 189 18.91 7.15 3.55
N ASP A 190 18.70 6.10 4.33
CA ASP A 190 18.05 4.88 3.87
C ASP A 190 16.58 5.14 3.46
N MET A 191 15.82 5.84 4.31
CA MET A 191 14.43 6.16 4.02
C MET A 191 14.27 7.10 2.81
N VAL A 192 15.16 8.09 2.60
CA VAL A 192 15.15 8.90 1.37
C VAL A 192 15.43 8.03 0.14
N GLY A 193 16.37 7.08 0.24
CA GLY A 193 16.65 6.12 -0.82
C GLY A 193 15.46 5.21 -1.14
N ASP A 194 14.65 4.85 -0.14
CA ASP A 194 13.45 4.03 -0.32
C ASP A 194 12.29 4.82 -0.93
N PHE A 195 12.12 6.09 -0.56
CA PHE A 195 11.16 6.96 -1.23
C PHE A 195 11.53 7.22 -2.70
N ALA A 196 12.83 7.39 -3.00
CA ALA A 196 13.32 7.44 -4.38
C ALA A 196 12.99 6.15 -5.14
N HIS A 197 13.17 4.99 -4.51
CA HIS A 197 12.81 3.69 -5.10
C HIS A 197 11.31 3.57 -5.37
N LEU A 198 10.44 4.05 -4.47
CA LEU A 198 8.99 4.07 -4.70
C LEU A 198 8.61 4.95 -5.90
N ILE A 199 9.23 6.13 -6.04
CA ILE A 199 9.04 7.00 -7.21
C ILE A 199 9.49 6.29 -8.49
N ASP A 200 10.66 5.65 -8.47
CA ASP A 200 11.19 4.93 -9.64
C ASP A 200 10.32 3.74 -10.04
N THR A 201 9.70 3.07 -9.06
CA THR A 201 8.91 1.85 -9.29
C THR A 201 7.45 2.13 -9.63
N TYR A 202 6.82 3.09 -8.96
CA TYR A 202 5.37 3.33 -9.03
C TYR A 202 5.01 4.71 -9.60
N GLY A 203 6.00 5.54 -9.95
CA GLY A 203 5.82 6.89 -10.48
C GLY A 203 5.43 7.94 -9.43
N ARG A 204 5.32 7.54 -8.15
CA ARG A 204 4.96 8.39 -7.01
C ARG A 204 5.37 7.73 -5.71
N ILE A 205 5.35 8.50 -4.63
CA ILE A 205 5.36 7.92 -3.29
C ILE A 205 3.91 7.61 -2.89
N PRO A 206 3.52 6.34 -2.69
CA PRO A 206 2.19 5.99 -2.20
C PRO A 206 1.98 6.48 -0.75
N ASN A 207 0.72 6.54 -0.30
CA ASN A 207 0.37 6.94 1.08
C ASN A 207 1.21 6.19 2.13
N GLY A 208 1.32 4.87 1.94
CA GLY A 208 2.35 4.03 2.53
C GLY A 208 2.70 2.87 1.60
N ASN A 209 3.70 2.04 1.94
CA ASN A 209 4.17 0.98 1.04
C ASN A 209 3.25 -0.27 1.02
N ARG A 210 1.97 -0.09 0.72
CA ARG A 210 0.97 -1.17 0.55
C ARG A 210 0.30 -1.11 -0.82
N THR A 211 -0.13 -2.25 -1.36
CA THR A 211 -0.79 -2.34 -2.68
C THR A 211 -2.05 -1.49 -2.75
N TYR A 212 -2.86 -1.47 -1.69
CA TYR A 212 -4.06 -0.63 -1.56
C TYR A 212 -3.76 0.87 -1.30
N TYR A 213 -2.49 1.24 -1.21
CA TYR A 213 -1.99 2.62 -1.14
C TYR A 213 -1.24 3.07 -2.40
N LEU A 214 -1.16 2.22 -3.44
CA LEU A 214 -1.09 2.70 -4.83
C LEU A 214 -2.40 3.51 -5.07
N SER A 215 -2.92 3.88 -6.25
CA SER A 215 -4.07 4.84 -6.35
C SER A 215 -3.91 6.27 -5.75
N ARG A 216 -3.21 6.51 -4.63
CA ARG A 216 -2.97 7.83 -4.01
C ARG A 216 -1.56 8.01 -3.45
N SER A 217 -1.23 9.24 -3.09
CA SER A 217 0.01 9.64 -2.41
C SER A 217 -0.28 10.09 -0.96
N GLN A 218 0.49 11.06 -0.47
CA GLN A 218 0.31 11.80 0.77
C GLN A 218 0.93 13.21 0.59
N PRO A 219 0.87 14.14 1.57
CA PRO A 219 1.48 15.46 1.43
C PRO A 219 2.95 15.39 0.97
N PRO A 220 3.35 16.12 -0.10
CA PRO A 220 4.64 15.90 -0.76
C PRO A 220 5.81 16.53 0.00
N PHE A 221 6.48 15.72 0.83
CA PHE A 221 7.63 16.13 1.63
C PHE A 221 8.98 15.63 1.10
N PHE A 222 9.05 14.88 0.00
CA PHE A 222 10.29 14.26 -0.48
C PHE A 222 11.38 15.29 -0.80
N PHE A 223 11.04 16.44 -1.38
CA PHE A 223 11.98 17.56 -1.54
C PHE A 223 12.58 18.00 -0.19
N ALA A 224 11.74 18.13 0.85
CA ALA A 224 12.20 18.51 2.18
C ALA A 224 13.06 17.39 2.81
N MET A 225 12.72 16.11 2.60
CA MET A 225 13.53 14.98 3.06
C MET A 225 14.90 14.93 2.38
N VAL A 226 14.97 15.19 1.07
CA VAL A 226 16.25 15.25 0.33
C VAL A 226 17.15 16.37 0.89
N ALA A 227 16.57 17.52 1.26
CA ALA A 227 17.30 18.63 1.85
C ALA A 227 17.98 18.26 3.19
N LEU A 228 17.44 17.27 3.91
CA LEU A 228 18.01 16.80 5.18
C LEU A 228 19.32 16.02 5.03
N LEU A 229 19.62 15.49 3.83
CA LEU A 229 20.79 14.62 3.62
C LEU A 229 22.12 15.37 3.66
N GLU A 230 22.12 16.63 3.23
CA GLU A 230 23.33 17.46 3.13
C GLU A 230 23.01 18.88 3.63
N PRO A 231 22.76 19.10 4.94
CA PRO A 231 22.24 20.39 5.44
C PRO A 231 23.10 21.62 5.11
N GLY A 232 24.43 21.42 4.99
CA GLY A 232 25.36 22.48 4.57
C GLY A 232 25.47 22.68 3.06
N HIS A 233 25.03 21.70 2.26
CA HIS A 233 25.15 21.66 0.80
C HIS A 233 23.94 20.97 0.14
N PRO A 234 22.71 21.43 0.39
CA PRO A 234 21.50 20.75 -0.05
C PRO A 234 21.41 20.62 -1.58
N GLU A 235 22.06 21.51 -2.33
CA GLU A 235 22.18 21.45 -3.78
C GLU A 235 22.80 20.14 -4.29
N ARG A 236 23.71 19.52 -3.51
CA ARG A 236 24.32 18.23 -3.86
C ARG A 236 23.32 17.09 -3.73
N ALA A 237 22.49 17.12 -2.69
CA ALA A 237 21.42 16.16 -2.50
C ALA A 237 20.34 16.35 -3.58
N PHE A 238 19.93 17.58 -3.86
CA PHE A 238 18.99 17.88 -4.94
C PHE A 238 19.51 17.44 -6.30
N ALA A 239 20.77 17.70 -6.65
CA ALA A 239 21.35 17.22 -7.90
C ALA A 239 21.34 15.69 -8.00
N ARG A 240 21.57 14.98 -6.89
CA ARG A 240 21.53 13.51 -6.84
C ARG A 240 20.13 12.94 -7.05
N TYR A 241 19.11 13.56 -6.47
CA TYR A 241 17.72 13.09 -6.51
C TYR A 241 16.83 13.85 -7.50
N LEU A 242 17.40 14.72 -8.33
CA LEU A 242 16.68 15.51 -9.32
C LEU A 242 15.74 14.65 -10.21
N PRO A 243 16.17 13.47 -10.71
CA PRO A 243 15.27 12.63 -11.52
C PRO A 243 14.00 12.22 -10.78
N GLN A 244 14.09 11.88 -9.50
CA GLN A 244 12.93 11.48 -8.69
C GLN A 244 12.08 12.70 -8.30
N LEU A 245 12.69 13.84 -7.99
CA LEU A 245 11.99 15.09 -7.73
C LEU A 245 11.16 15.55 -8.95
N GLU A 246 11.74 15.46 -10.15
CA GLU A 246 11.03 15.77 -11.40
C GLU A 246 9.89 14.80 -11.68
N ARG A 247 10.07 13.50 -11.40
CA ARG A 247 9.01 12.50 -11.55
C ARG A 247 7.87 12.70 -10.58
N GLU A 248 8.16 12.99 -9.31
CA GLU A 248 7.12 13.30 -8.34
C GLU A 248 6.37 14.57 -8.72
N TYR A 249 7.07 15.62 -9.14
CA TYR A 249 6.44 16.84 -9.65
C TYR A 249 5.55 16.56 -10.86
N ALA A 250 6.01 15.73 -11.81
CA ALA A 250 5.22 15.32 -12.96
C ALA A 250 3.95 14.55 -12.56
N PHE A 251 4.02 13.71 -11.52
CA PHE A 251 2.83 13.04 -10.96
C PHE A 251 1.80 14.06 -10.42
N TRP A 252 2.23 15.04 -9.62
CA TRP A 252 1.33 16.07 -9.10
C TRP A 252 0.74 16.96 -10.19
N MET A 253 1.51 17.20 -11.26
CA MET A 253 1.14 18.08 -12.37
C MET A 253 0.51 17.34 -13.56
N ASP A 254 0.22 16.05 -13.45
CA ASP A 254 -0.38 15.29 -14.53
C ASP A 254 -1.74 15.88 -14.95
N GLY A 255 -1.87 16.22 -16.24
CA GLY A 255 -3.03 16.90 -16.80
C GLY A 255 -2.96 18.44 -16.84
N ALA A 256 -1.95 19.07 -16.23
CA ALA A 256 -1.84 20.54 -16.15
C ALA A 256 -1.78 21.26 -17.49
N SER A 257 -1.18 20.66 -18.53
CA SER A 257 -1.14 21.23 -19.88
C SER A 257 -2.51 21.27 -20.58
N SER A 258 -3.49 20.51 -20.07
CA SER A 258 -4.80 20.30 -20.72
C SER A 258 -5.99 20.79 -19.89
N VAL A 259 -5.78 21.15 -18.62
CA VAL A 259 -6.87 21.54 -17.72
C VAL A 259 -7.43 22.90 -18.12
N ALA A 260 -8.72 22.96 -18.44
CA ALA A 260 -9.39 24.22 -18.74
C ALA A 260 -9.75 24.98 -17.46
N ARG A 261 -10.04 26.28 -17.61
CA ARG A 261 -10.53 27.13 -16.51
C ARG A 261 -11.83 26.58 -15.94
N GLY A 262 -11.93 26.53 -14.61
CA GLY A 262 -13.09 26.02 -13.89
C GLY A 262 -13.19 24.49 -13.86
N LEU A 263 -12.23 23.77 -14.47
CA LEU A 263 -12.21 22.31 -14.48
C LEU A 263 -11.06 21.78 -13.62
N ALA A 264 -11.15 20.50 -13.27
CA ALA A 264 -10.11 19.76 -12.60
C ALA A 264 -9.87 18.42 -13.31
N ARG A 265 -8.63 17.94 -13.25
CA ARG A 265 -8.20 16.64 -13.76
C ARG A 265 -7.21 16.04 -12.78
N GLY A 266 -7.58 14.91 -12.16
CA GLY A 266 -6.76 14.31 -11.12
C GLY A 266 -6.43 15.30 -9.99
N ARG A 267 -5.14 15.42 -9.68
CA ARG A 267 -4.56 16.34 -8.70
C ARG A 267 -4.49 17.80 -9.18
N VAL A 268 -4.90 18.12 -10.39
CA VAL A 268 -4.72 19.46 -10.98
C VAL A 268 -6.06 20.20 -11.14
N VAL A 269 -6.07 21.49 -10.80
CA VAL A 269 -7.22 22.39 -10.94
C VAL A 269 -6.82 23.61 -11.77
N GLY A 270 -7.58 23.87 -12.83
CA GLY A 270 -7.48 25.12 -13.59
C GLY A 270 -8.39 26.18 -12.98
N LEU A 271 -7.84 27.15 -12.25
CA LEU A 271 -8.62 28.23 -11.66
C LEU A 271 -9.25 29.10 -12.74
N GLY A 272 -10.54 29.42 -12.56
CA GLY A 272 -11.24 30.44 -13.33
C GLY A 272 -10.96 31.83 -12.76
N GLY A 273 -10.42 32.73 -13.57
CA GLY A 273 -10.29 34.14 -13.19
C GLY A 273 -11.64 34.86 -13.28
N ALA A 274 -11.95 35.69 -12.27
CA ALA A 274 -13.13 36.56 -12.26
C ALA A 274 -13.14 37.50 -13.48
N ALA A 275 -14.13 37.34 -14.36
CA ALA A 275 -14.76 38.28 -15.32
C ALA A 275 -14.00 39.47 -15.95
N ARG A 276 -12.67 39.63 -15.82
CA ARG A 276 -11.95 40.86 -16.24
C ARG A 276 -10.68 40.63 -17.04
N VAL A 277 -10.32 39.38 -17.38
CA VAL A 277 -9.20 39.14 -18.31
C VAL A 277 -9.73 39.15 -19.74
N ARG A 278 -9.43 40.24 -20.46
CA ARG A 278 -9.90 40.59 -21.81
C ARG A 278 -9.22 39.77 -22.93
N ALA A 279 -8.48 38.72 -22.59
CA ALA A 279 -7.71 37.88 -23.52
C ALA A 279 -7.72 36.39 -23.10
N PRO A 280 -7.57 35.44 -24.03
CA PRO A 280 -7.47 34.02 -23.71
C PRO A 280 -6.08 33.71 -23.15
N ALA A 281 -5.86 33.99 -21.87
CA ALA A 281 -4.69 33.48 -21.14
C ALA A 281 -4.93 32.01 -20.71
N PRO A 282 -3.88 31.20 -20.54
CA PRO A 282 -4.00 29.87 -19.93
C PRO A 282 -4.64 29.94 -18.53
N ALA A 283 -5.16 28.80 -18.04
CA ALA A 283 -5.66 28.71 -16.68
C ALA A 283 -4.50 28.86 -15.69
N GLN A 284 -4.74 29.55 -14.56
CA GLN A 284 -3.82 29.44 -13.43
C GLN A 284 -4.01 28.05 -12.83
N VAL A 285 -2.91 27.32 -12.63
CA VAL A 285 -2.96 25.94 -12.15
C VAL A 285 -2.64 25.89 -10.66
N LEU A 286 -3.45 25.15 -9.89
CA LEU A 286 -3.16 24.71 -8.52
C LEU A 286 -3.33 23.19 -8.43
N ASN A 287 -2.85 22.62 -7.32
CA ASN A 287 -3.08 21.21 -7.00
C ASN A 287 -4.20 21.03 -5.97
N ARG A 288 -4.80 19.84 -5.98
CA ARG A 288 -5.71 19.31 -4.97
C ARG A 288 -5.33 17.87 -4.66
N TYR A 289 -5.79 17.36 -3.52
CA TYR A 289 -5.71 15.92 -3.25
C TYR A 289 -6.74 15.15 -4.09
N TRP A 290 -6.35 13.98 -4.57
CA TRP A 290 -7.11 13.12 -5.46
C TRP A 290 -6.56 11.68 -5.40
N ASP A 291 -7.43 10.72 -5.10
CA ASP A 291 -7.14 9.29 -5.28
C ASP A 291 -7.66 8.84 -6.65
N ASP A 292 -6.96 7.94 -7.34
CA ASP A 292 -7.31 7.43 -8.66
C ASP A 292 -8.44 6.37 -8.66
N GLU A 293 -8.82 5.86 -7.49
CA GLU A 293 -9.99 5.01 -7.28
C GLU A 293 -11.18 5.75 -6.66
N ASP A 294 -12.39 5.28 -6.98
CA ASP A 294 -13.69 5.72 -6.43
C ASP A 294 -14.45 4.56 -5.80
N LEU A 295 -13.71 3.65 -5.17
CA LEU A 295 -14.24 2.48 -4.44
C LEU A 295 -14.04 2.68 -2.93
N PRO A 296 -14.70 1.92 -2.05
CA PRO A 296 -14.35 1.92 -0.63
C PRO A 296 -12.86 1.63 -0.43
N ARG A 297 -12.20 2.26 0.55
CA ARG A 297 -10.80 1.94 0.90
C ARG A 297 -10.70 0.53 1.44
N ASP A 298 -9.74 -0.27 0.99
CA ASP A 298 -9.58 -1.65 1.46
C ASP A 298 -9.45 -1.70 2.99
N GLU A 299 -8.57 -0.86 3.55
CA GLU A 299 -8.25 -0.79 4.98
C GLU A 299 -9.38 -0.20 5.86
N SER A 300 -10.47 0.26 5.26
CA SER A 300 -11.64 0.85 5.93
C SER A 300 -12.94 0.56 5.15
N TYR A 301 -13.00 -0.61 4.51
CA TYR A 301 -14.03 -0.93 3.52
C TYR A 301 -15.43 -0.83 4.12
N ARG A 302 -15.61 -1.43 5.30
CA ARG A 302 -16.89 -1.47 6.00
C ARG A 302 -17.34 -0.07 6.42
N GLU A 303 -16.41 0.74 6.95
CA GLU A 303 -16.65 2.12 7.38
C GLU A 303 -17.11 2.97 6.19
N ASP A 304 -16.40 2.88 5.06
CA ASP A 304 -16.71 3.63 3.85
C ASP A 304 -18.07 3.18 3.26
N VAL A 305 -18.36 1.88 3.18
CA VAL A 305 -19.66 1.36 2.74
C VAL A 305 -20.79 1.83 3.65
N ALA A 306 -20.60 1.78 4.98
CA ALA A 306 -21.59 2.23 5.94
C ALA A 306 -21.84 3.75 5.86
N LEU A 307 -20.79 4.55 5.61
CA LEU A 307 -20.90 5.98 5.36
C LEU A 307 -21.73 6.25 4.10
N ALA A 308 -21.41 5.57 2.99
CA ALA A 308 -22.15 5.71 1.74
C ALA A 308 -23.64 5.39 1.89
N ASN A 309 -23.97 4.34 2.65
CA ASN A 309 -25.36 3.95 2.91
C ASN A 309 -26.16 5.01 3.69
N ARG A 310 -25.50 5.85 4.49
CA ARG A 310 -26.17 6.89 5.30
C ARG A 310 -26.07 8.31 4.73
N SER A 311 -25.21 8.54 3.72
CA SER A 311 -24.93 9.89 3.21
C SER A 311 -26.01 10.48 2.29
N GLY A 312 -26.68 9.64 1.50
CA GLY A 312 -27.53 10.10 0.39
C GLY A 312 -26.77 10.72 -0.80
N ARG A 313 -25.44 10.81 -0.74
CA ARG A 313 -24.58 11.33 -1.81
C ARG A 313 -24.34 10.27 -2.89
N ASP A 314 -23.88 10.70 -4.07
CA ASP A 314 -23.36 9.75 -5.05
C ASP A 314 -22.19 8.95 -4.43
N ARG A 315 -22.29 7.61 -4.52
CA ARG A 315 -21.38 6.72 -3.81
C ARG A 315 -19.95 6.85 -4.32
N ARG A 316 -19.76 6.91 -5.64
CA ARG A 316 -18.43 7.00 -6.26
C ARG A 316 -17.77 8.32 -5.90
N GLN A 317 -18.49 9.43 -5.97
CA GLN A 317 -17.98 10.72 -5.56
C GLN A 317 -17.63 10.74 -4.06
N LEU A 318 -18.48 10.19 -3.21
CA LEU A 318 -18.19 10.11 -1.77
C LEU A 318 -16.91 9.29 -1.50
N TYR A 319 -16.76 8.13 -2.13
CA TYR A 319 -15.56 7.32 -1.98
C TYR A 319 -14.30 8.04 -2.46
N ARG A 320 -14.40 8.76 -3.59
CA ARG A 320 -13.31 9.60 -4.11
C ARG A 320 -12.91 10.67 -3.09
N ASP A 321 -13.86 11.36 -2.48
CA ASP A 321 -13.60 12.43 -1.50
C ASP A 321 -13.01 11.88 -0.21
N VAL A 322 -13.52 10.74 0.28
CA VAL A 322 -12.97 10.03 1.43
C VAL A 322 -11.52 9.63 1.20
N ARG A 323 -11.22 9.08 0.03
CA ARG A 323 -9.85 8.70 -0.34
C ARG A 323 -8.93 9.90 -0.56
N ALA A 324 -9.43 10.98 -1.14
CA ALA A 324 -8.69 12.24 -1.26
C ALA A 324 -8.39 12.86 0.12
N ALA A 325 -9.30 12.74 1.09
CA ALA A 325 -9.03 13.12 2.47
C ALA A 325 -7.88 12.28 3.08
N ALA A 326 -7.81 10.98 2.78
CA ALA A 326 -6.67 10.14 3.19
C ALA A 326 -5.35 10.53 2.49
N GLU A 327 -5.39 10.91 1.20
CA GLU A 327 -4.22 11.50 0.51
C GLU A 327 -3.79 12.83 1.16
N SER A 328 -4.71 13.57 1.77
CA SER A 328 -4.35 14.81 2.47
C SER A 328 -3.58 14.62 3.78
N GLY A 329 -3.59 13.39 4.33
CA GLY A 329 -3.12 13.09 5.69
C GLY A 329 -4.06 13.55 6.81
N TRP A 330 -5.24 14.08 6.46
CA TRP A 330 -6.23 14.64 7.38
C TRP A 330 -7.58 13.89 7.24
N ASP A 331 -7.55 12.56 7.32
CA ASP A 331 -8.69 11.67 7.36
C ASP A 331 -9.13 11.39 8.82
N PHE A 332 -10.13 12.07 9.37
CA PHE A 332 -10.99 13.09 8.76
C PHE A 332 -11.00 14.40 9.53
N SER A 333 -11.44 15.47 8.88
CA SER A 333 -11.46 16.82 9.43
C SER A 333 -12.69 17.59 8.94
N SER A 334 -13.26 18.41 9.83
CA SER A 334 -14.33 19.37 9.49
C SER A 334 -13.95 20.31 8.35
N ARG A 335 -12.65 20.51 8.10
CA ARG A 335 -12.12 21.23 6.94
C ARG A 335 -12.70 20.74 5.61
N TRP A 336 -13.02 19.46 5.50
CA TRP A 336 -13.50 18.82 4.27
C TRP A 336 -15.02 18.66 4.20
N PHE A 337 -15.74 18.97 5.28
CA PHE A 337 -17.17 18.73 5.39
C PHE A 337 -17.94 19.97 4.95
N ALA A 338 -19.00 19.80 4.15
CA ALA A 338 -19.80 20.93 3.68
C ALA A 338 -20.47 21.68 4.83
N ASP A 339 -20.84 20.96 5.90
CA ASP A 339 -21.45 21.52 7.11
C ASP A 339 -20.47 21.69 8.29
N ALA A 340 -19.18 21.39 8.10
CA ALA A 340 -18.15 21.36 9.16
C ALA A 340 -18.42 20.40 10.33
N HIS A 341 -19.42 19.53 10.26
CA HIS A 341 -19.88 18.68 11.36
C HIS A 341 -19.96 17.20 11.00
N SER A 342 -20.45 16.87 9.82
CA SER A 342 -20.73 15.49 9.41
C SER A 342 -19.90 15.06 8.22
N LEU A 343 -19.30 13.88 8.33
CA LEU A 343 -18.63 13.19 7.23
C LEU A 343 -19.61 12.78 6.11
N THR A 344 -20.93 12.79 6.37
CA THR A 344 -21.96 12.53 5.35
C THR A 344 -22.29 13.74 4.48
N SER A 345 -21.85 14.94 4.88
CA SER A 345 -22.24 16.21 4.25
C SER A 345 -21.62 16.41 2.87
#